data_AF-A0AAV8EFD9-F1
#
_entry.id   AF-A0AAV8EFD9-F1
#
_cell.length_a   1.000
_cell.length_b   1.000
_cell.length_c   1.000
_cell.angle_alpha   90.00
_cell.angle_beta   90.00
_cell.angle_gamma   90.00
#
_symmetry.space_group_name_H-M   'P 1'
#
loop_
_entity.id
_entity.type
_entity.pdbx_description
1 polymer ?
#
loop_
_entity_poly.entity_id
_entity_poly.type
_entity_poly.pdbx_seq_one_letter_code
_entity_poly.pdbx_strand_id
1 'polypeptide(L)'
;MSQEQPVRDQSQEGGVHAQGIRYGDVFGVTGDLAGQTIAPQDAATMQRAEYAALGAPQPGGPADVMASAATLNQYTGVVRGNQASAAACEQGITITETPVHGGKIITEFVAGQAVGQYAVTDAQLGDEVGSGGQGGGGYLGDDDNTKLTIGEALEATARAIGNEPINASDAEAIRAAETTASGADVAIPGGVADAALAAASANTWATTDQAKIKITDVLSNATEKMPADKPAEPEDAAEVFDAETGSEKHGKTRSGGVTAAVATAARINQDVN
;
A
#
# COMPACT_ATOMS: atom_id res chain seq x y z
N MET A 1 -28.09 25.38 62.14
CA MET A 1 -26.83 25.96 61.64
C MET A 1 -26.09 24.84 60.92
N SER A 2 -26.50 24.52 59.69
CA SER A 2 -25.83 23.50 58.89
C SER A 2 -24.74 24.19 58.07
N GLN A 3 -23.49 23.78 58.26
CA GLN A 3 -22.38 24.22 57.42
C GLN A 3 -22.40 23.38 56.15
N GLU A 4 -22.94 23.91 55.07
CA GLU A 4 -22.78 23.32 53.74
C GLU A 4 -21.31 23.47 53.31
N GLN A 5 -20.61 22.35 53.14
CA GLN A 5 -19.29 22.38 52.51
C GLN A 5 -19.48 22.67 51.02
N PRO A 6 -18.75 23.65 50.44
CA PRO A 6 -18.81 23.87 49.01
C PRO A 6 -18.20 22.66 48.30
N VAL A 7 -19.00 22.02 47.44
CA VAL A 7 -18.50 21.04 46.47
C VAL A 7 -17.50 21.76 45.58
N ARG A 8 -16.21 21.51 45.80
CA ARG A 8 -15.17 21.96 44.88
C ARG A 8 -15.34 21.17 43.59
N ASP A 9 -15.60 21.90 42.50
CA ASP A 9 -15.62 21.38 41.15
C ASP A 9 -14.22 20.88 40.76
N GLN A 10 -13.98 19.59 41.03
CA GLN A 10 -12.78 18.88 40.58
C GLN A 10 -13.02 18.32 39.18
N SER A 11 -13.06 19.20 38.18
CA SER A 11 -13.10 18.80 36.77
C SER A 11 -12.18 19.61 35.83
N GLN A 12 -11.17 20.28 36.39
CA GLN A 12 -9.95 20.67 35.66
C GLN A 12 -8.71 20.08 36.33
N GLU A 13 -8.35 18.84 35.97
CA GLU A 13 -6.97 18.34 36.04
C GLU A 13 -6.80 17.01 35.30
N GLY A 14 -5.91 16.98 34.30
CA GLY A 14 -5.01 15.84 34.02
C GLY A 14 -5.59 14.47 33.59
N GLY A 15 -6.86 14.36 33.23
CA GLY A 15 -7.43 13.09 32.77
C GLY A 15 -6.87 12.62 31.42
N VAL A 16 -5.89 11.72 31.43
CA VAL A 16 -5.61 10.85 30.27
C VAL A 16 -6.78 9.88 30.15
N HIS A 17 -7.87 10.34 29.52
CA HIS A 17 -8.86 9.44 28.94
C HIS A 17 -8.09 8.49 28.02
N ALA A 18 -8.28 7.18 28.20
CA ALA A 18 -7.82 6.21 27.22
C ALA A 18 -8.58 6.49 25.92
N GLN A 19 -7.96 7.28 25.03
CA GLN A 19 -8.49 7.53 23.70
C GLN A 19 -8.32 6.21 22.96
N GLY A 20 -9.42 5.45 22.85
CA GLY A 20 -9.43 4.20 22.09
C GLY A 20 -9.04 4.48 20.65
N ILE A 21 -8.33 3.52 20.04
CA ILE A 21 -7.75 3.62 18.70
C ILE A 21 -8.80 4.13 17.71
N ARG A 22 -8.50 5.27 17.09
CA ARG A 22 -9.35 5.94 16.10
C ARG A 22 -8.93 5.58 14.69
N TYR A 23 -9.80 5.85 13.72
CA TYR A 23 -9.47 5.65 12.31
C TYR A 23 -8.21 6.42 11.90
N GLY A 24 -8.02 7.65 12.38
CA GLY A 24 -6.83 8.47 12.07
C GLY A 24 -5.54 8.02 12.76
N ASP A 25 -5.60 7.06 13.69
CA ASP A 25 -4.42 6.49 14.35
C ASP A 25 -3.85 5.27 13.58
N VAL A 26 -4.62 4.70 12.63
CA VAL A 26 -4.24 3.51 11.86
C VAL A 26 -4.40 3.66 10.33
N PHE A 27 -5.21 4.61 9.86
CA PHE A 27 -5.43 4.90 8.45
C PHE A 27 -5.17 6.37 8.14
N GLY A 28 -4.77 6.69 6.91
CA GLY A 28 -4.50 8.05 6.42
C GLY A 28 -5.75 8.94 6.21
N VAL A 29 -6.81 8.72 6.99
CA VAL A 29 -8.08 9.45 6.89
C VAL A 29 -8.06 10.76 7.68
N THR A 30 -8.95 11.69 7.34
CA THR A 30 -9.01 13.02 7.94
C THR A 30 -10.43 13.40 8.38
N GLY A 31 -10.59 14.58 8.97
CA GLY A 31 -11.90 15.11 9.40
C GLY A 31 -12.58 14.29 10.49
N ASP A 32 -13.91 14.27 10.47
CA ASP A 32 -14.72 13.66 11.53
C ASP A 32 -14.51 12.14 11.68
N LEU A 33 -14.14 11.45 10.60
CA LEU A 33 -13.81 10.02 10.65
C LEU A 33 -12.52 9.78 11.45
N ALA A 34 -11.48 10.59 11.22
CA ALA A 34 -10.19 10.45 11.89
C ALA A 34 -10.28 10.58 13.42
N GLY A 35 -11.25 11.36 13.92
CA GLY A 35 -11.54 11.52 15.33
C GLY A 35 -12.34 10.37 15.97
N GLN A 36 -12.96 9.50 15.16
CA GLN A 36 -13.85 8.45 15.67
C GLN A 36 -13.10 7.16 16.04
N THR A 37 -13.40 6.64 17.22
CA THR A 37 -12.88 5.35 17.71
C THR A 37 -13.42 4.21 16.87
N ILE A 38 -12.56 3.29 16.45
CA ILE A 38 -12.93 2.13 15.63
C ILE A 38 -13.86 1.23 16.44
N ALA A 39 -15.05 0.98 15.91
CA ALA A 39 -16.11 0.27 16.61
C ALA A 39 -16.29 -1.18 16.10
N PRO A 40 -16.75 -2.12 16.94
CA PRO A 40 -16.83 -3.54 16.58
C PRO A 40 -17.79 -3.83 15.43
N GLN A 41 -18.90 -3.09 15.36
CA GLN A 41 -19.88 -3.25 14.29
C GLN A 41 -19.29 -2.80 12.93
N ASP A 42 -18.42 -1.80 12.94
CA ASP A 42 -17.74 -1.30 11.74
C ASP A 42 -16.74 -2.34 11.23
N ALA A 43 -15.90 -2.88 12.11
CA ALA A 43 -14.96 -3.96 11.79
C ALA A 43 -15.67 -5.20 11.22
N ALA A 44 -16.75 -5.64 11.87
CA ALA A 44 -17.57 -6.74 11.38
C ALA A 44 -18.30 -6.44 10.06
N THR A 45 -18.55 -5.16 9.75
CA THR A 45 -19.14 -4.76 8.47
C THR A 45 -18.08 -4.71 7.37
N MET A 46 -16.88 -4.18 7.66
CA MET A 46 -15.73 -4.22 6.74
C MET A 46 -15.37 -5.67 6.39
N GLN A 47 -15.19 -6.56 7.37
CA GLN A 47 -14.88 -7.97 7.13
C GLN A 47 -15.91 -8.67 6.24
N ARG A 48 -17.20 -8.29 6.34
CA ARG A 48 -18.26 -8.84 5.48
C ARG A 48 -18.27 -8.23 4.08
N ALA A 49 -17.86 -6.98 3.92
CA ALA A 49 -17.67 -6.35 2.63
C ALA A 49 -16.45 -6.96 1.91
N GLU A 50 -15.31 -7.05 2.60
CA GLU A 50 -14.05 -7.67 2.13
C GLU A 50 -14.32 -9.10 1.64
N TYR A 51 -14.91 -9.94 2.49
CA TYR A 51 -15.27 -11.31 2.13
C TYR A 51 -16.25 -11.40 0.95
N ALA A 52 -17.14 -10.41 0.76
CA ALA A 52 -18.09 -10.39 -0.35
C ALA A 52 -17.45 -9.95 -1.68
N ALA A 53 -16.40 -9.14 -1.66
CA ALA A 53 -15.65 -8.71 -2.84
C ALA A 53 -14.55 -9.72 -3.25
N LEU A 54 -13.95 -10.41 -2.26
CA LEU A 54 -12.77 -11.26 -2.44
C LEU A 54 -12.99 -12.75 -2.26
N GLY A 55 -14.07 -13.18 -1.60
CA GLY A 55 -14.29 -14.58 -1.24
C GLY A 55 -13.42 -15.13 -0.10
N ALA A 56 -12.37 -14.41 0.32
CA ALA A 56 -11.47 -14.79 1.41
C ALA A 56 -11.05 -13.59 2.28
N PRO A 57 -10.87 -13.75 3.62
CA PRO A 57 -10.36 -12.69 4.49
C PRO A 57 -8.92 -12.33 4.14
N GLN A 58 -8.55 -11.04 4.26
CA GLN A 58 -7.19 -10.56 3.99
C GLN A 58 -6.38 -10.36 5.29
N PRO A 59 -5.37 -11.20 5.58
CA PRO A 59 -4.54 -11.04 6.76
C PRO A 59 -3.78 -9.71 6.72
N GLY A 60 -3.91 -8.89 7.78
CA GLY A 60 -3.34 -7.54 7.80
C GLY A 60 -4.04 -6.49 6.92
N GLY A 61 -5.16 -6.86 6.27
CA GLY A 61 -6.02 -5.91 5.55
C GLY A 61 -6.79 -4.97 6.49
N PRO A 62 -7.47 -3.93 5.97
CA PRO A 62 -8.21 -2.98 6.79
C PRO A 62 -9.27 -3.62 7.71
N ALA A 63 -9.91 -4.71 7.29
CA ALA A 63 -10.84 -5.45 8.17
C ALA A 63 -10.16 -6.02 9.43
N ASP A 64 -8.96 -6.59 9.28
CA ASP A 64 -8.18 -7.22 10.36
C ASP A 64 -7.58 -6.17 11.30
N VAL A 65 -7.08 -5.06 10.74
CA VAL A 65 -6.66 -3.87 11.50
C VAL A 65 -7.83 -3.28 12.31
N MET A 66 -9.01 -3.14 11.68
CA MET A 66 -10.21 -2.66 12.37
C MET A 66 -10.69 -3.63 13.46
N ALA A 67 -10.63 -4.95 13.22
CA ALA A 67 -11.01 -5.96 14.21
C ALA A 67 -10.07 -5.95 15.42
N SER A 68 -8.77 -5.80 15.19
CA SER A 68 -7.75 -5.69 16.25
C SER A 68 -7.95 -4.41 17.07
N ALA A 69 -8.14 -3.26 16.42
CA ALA A 69 -8.42 -1.98 17.07
C ALA A 69 -9.73 -2.03 17.88
N ALA A 70 -10.82 -2.52 17.29
CA ALA A 70 -12.10 -2.68 17.96
C ALA A 70 -12.03 -3.60 19.18
N THR A 71 -11.28 -4.71 19.10
CA THR A 71 -11.06 -5.63 20.22
C THR A 71 -10.35 -4.94 21.39
N LEU A 72 -9.32 -4.14 21.12
CA LEU A 72 -8.63 -3.36 22.16
C LEU A 72 -9.54 -2.26 22.74
N ASN A 73 -10.34 -1.60 21.90
CA ASN A 73 -11.29 -0.57 22.30
C ASN A 73 -12.43 -1.16 23.18
N GLN A 74 -12.87 -2.39 22.92
CA GLN A 74 -13.79 -3.13 23.79
C GLN A 74 -13.12 -3.50 25.12
N TYR A 75 -11.90 -4.06 25.07
CA TYR A 75 -11.16 -4.50 26.25
C TYR A 75 -10.86 -3.34 27.22
N THR A 76 -10.55 -2.16 26.68
CA THR A 76 -10.34 -0.92 27.45
C THR A 76 -11.64 -0.23 27.86
N GLY A 77 -12.80 -0.73 27.44
CA GLY A 77 -14.13 -0.20 27.79
C GLY A 77 -14.51 1.10 27.08
N VAL A 78 -13.75 1.53 26.08
CA VAL A 78 -14.00 2.76 25.30
C VAL A 78 -15.21 2.60 24.36
N VAL A 79 -15.40 1.40 23.80
CA VAL A 79 -16.56 1.07 22.96
C VAL A 79 -17.29 -0.17 23.47
N ARG A 80 -18.61 -0.24 23.22
CA ARG A 80 -19.43 -1.41 23.58
C ARG A 80 -19.44 -2.46 22.47
N GLY A 81 -19.76 -3.71 22.84
CA GLY A 81 -19.74 -4.85 21.93
C GLY A 81 -20.63 -4.71 20.68
N ASN A 82 -21.69 -3.90 20.76
CA ASN A 82 -22.66 -3.64 19.69
C ASN A 82 -22.59 -2.19 19.14
N GLN A 83 -21.48 -1.49 19.37
CA GLN A 83 -21.31 -0.10 18.94
C GLN A 83 -20.85 -0.02 17.48
N ALA A 84 -21.39 0.95 16.76
CA ALA A 84 -20.93 1.41 15.45
C ALA A 84 -20.43 2.85 15.57
N SER A 85 -19.58 3.32 14.64
CA SER A 85 -19.22 4.74 14.54
C SER A 85 -20.27 5.52 13.76
N ALA A 86 -20.40 6.81 14.04
CA ALA A 86 -21.40 7.66 13.42
C ALA A 86 -21.14 7.83 11.91
N ALA A 87 -19.88 8.04 11.53
CA ALA A 87 -19.48 8.19 10.13
C ALA A 87 -19.75 6.92 9.31
N ALA A 88 -19.43 5.73 9.85
CA ALA A 88 -19.73 4.46 9.18
C ALA A 88 -21.25 4.19 9.09
N CYS A 89 -22.06 4.64 10.06
CA CYS A 89 -23.52 4.56 9.99
C CYS A 89 -24.14 5.53 8.97
N GLU A 90 -23.61 6.74 8.81
CA GLU A 90 -24.18 7.77 7.93
C GLU A 90 -23.76 7.61 6.46
N GLN A 91 -22.48 7.30 6.22
CA GLN A 91 -21.90 7.23 4.88
C GLN A 91 -21.50 5.82 4.44
N GLY A 92 -21.60 4.83 5.33
CA GLY A 92 -21.41 3.42 5.02
C GLY A 92 -19.95 2.96 5.00
N ILE A 93 -19.81 1.67 4.73
CA ILE A 93 -18.57 1.00 4.36
C ILE A 93 -18.79 0.41 2.97
N THR A 94 -17.89 0.69 2.04
CA THR A 94 -18.02 0.32 0.63
C THR A 94 -16.70 -0.13 0.07
N ILE A 95 -16.72 -1.14 -0.79
CA ILE A 95 -15.57 -1.59 -1.55
C ILE A 95 -15.87 -1.33 -3.03
N THR A 96 -14.94 -0.69 -3.73
CA THR A 96 -15.04 -0.45 -5.18
C THR A 96 -13.98 -1.24 -5.90
N GLU A 97 -14.38 -2.00 -6.91
CA GLU A 97 -13.49 -2.66 -7.84
C GLU A 97 -13.31 -1.78 -9.07
N THR A 98 -12.09 -1.33 -9.32
CA THR A 98 -11.72 -0.59 -10.54
C THR A 98 -11.00 -1.55 -11.47
N PRO A 99 -11.59 -1.97 -12.61
CA PRO A 99 -10.92 -2.85 -13.55
C PRO A 99 -9.71 -2.15 -14.17
N VAL A 100 -8.59 -2.86 -14.24
CA VAL A 100 -7.33 -2.42 -14.87
C VAL A 100 -6.85 -3.50 -15.84
N HIS A 101 -5.77 -3.27 -16.58
CA HIS A 101 -5.21 -4.32 -17.44
C HIS A 101 -4.53 -5.38 -16.55
N GLY A 102 -4.89 -6.67 -16.70
CA GLY A 102 -4.34 -7.77 -15.89
C GLY A 102 -5.01 -8.00 -14.52
N GLY A 103 -6.06 -7.25 -14.17
CA GLY A 103 -6.82 -7.48 -12.93
C GLY A 103 -7.75 -6.34 -12.53
N LYS A 104 -7.89 -6.14 -11.22
CA LYS A 104 -8.71 -5.09 -10.61
C LYS A 104 -8.01 -4.46 -9.41
N ILE A 105 -8.09 -3.14 -9.30
CA ILE A 105 -7.71 -2.42 -8.08
C ILE A 105 -8.92 -2.39 -7.16
N ILE A 106 -8.79 -2.98 -5.98
CA ILE A 106 -9.81 -2.95 -4.95
C ILE A 106 -9.48 -1.78 -4.01
N THR A 107 -10.46 -0.91 -3.80
CA THR A 107 -10.34 0.23 -2.87
C THR A 107 -11.45 0.14 -1.84
N GLU A 108 -11.07 0.14 -0.57
CA GLU A 108 -11.95 -0.02 0.57
C GLU A 108 -12.15 1.32 1.26
N PHE A 109 -13.41 1.69 1.50
CA PHE A 109 -13.78 2.98 2.07
C PHE A 109 -14.56 2.80 3.37
N VAL A 110 -14.23 3.65 4.35
CA VAL A 110 -15.10 3.94 5.49
C VAL A 110 -15.54 5.39 5.35
N ALA A 111 -16.84 5.64 5.39
CA ALA A 111 -17.42 6.97 5.32
C ALA A 111 -16.85 7.85 4.18
N GLY A 112 -16.83 7.30 2.97
CA GLY A 112 -16.34 7.98 1.77
C GLY A 112 -14.83 8.21 1.69
N GLN A 113 -14.03 7.80 2.68
CA GLN A 113 -12.57 7.91 2.68
C GLN A 113 -11.92 6.54 2.55
N ALA A 114 -10.91 6.44 1.68
CA ALA A 114 -10.16 5.21 1.48
C ALA A 114 -9.37 4.85 2.74
N VAL A 115 -9.51 3.60 3.21
CA VAL A 115 -8.78 3.03 4.35
C VAL A 115 -7.78 1.95 3.93
N GLY A 116 -7.98 1.37 2.74
CA GLY A 116 -6.99 0.51 2.10
C GLY A 116 -7.25 0.41 0.61
N GLN A 117 -6.19 0.11 -0.14
CA GLN A 117 -6.23 -0.08 -1.57
C GLN A 117 -5.20 -1.14 -1.92
N TYR A 118 -5.59 -2.14 -2.73
CA TYR A 118 -4.69 -3.22 -3.11
C TYR A 118 -5.04 -3.79 -4.49
N ALA A 119 -4.01 -4.38 -5.08
CA ALA A 119 -4.06 -5.13 -6.31
C ALA A 119 -4.79 -6.48 -6.11
N VAL A 120 -5.63 -6.85 -7.08
CA VAL A 120 -5.98 -8.26 -7.31
C VAL A 120 -5.81 -8.55 -8.79
N THR A 121 -4.81 -9.38 -9.11
CA THR A 121 -4.55 -9.87 -10.46
C THR A 121 -5.61 -10.91 -10.87
N ASP A 122 -5.84 -11.07 -12.18
CA ASP A 122 -6.73 -12.12 -12.69
C ASP A 122 -6.26 -13.54 -12.30
N ALA A 123 -4.95 -13.72 -12.07
CA ALA A 123 -4.38 -14.97 -11.56
C ALA A 123 -4.84 -15.32 -10.13
N GLN A 124 -5.01 -14.32 -9.25
CA GLN A 124 -5.47 -14.53 -7.87
C GLN A 124 -6.96 -14.88 -7.77
N LEU A 125 -7.75 -14.56 -8.80
CA LEU A 125 -9.18 -14.91 -8.88
C LEU A 125 -9.44 -16.32 -9.45
N GLY A 126 -8.39 -17.02 -9.91
CA GLY A 126 -8.51 -18.32 -10.57
C GLY A 126 -8.52 -19.55 -9.64
N ASP A 127 -8.20 -19.40 -8.35
CA ASP A 127 -7.81 -20.55 -7.50
C ASP A 127 -8.93 -21.09 -6.59
N GLU A 128 -10.02 -21.56 -7.22
CA GLU A 128 -10.74 -22.73 -6.71
C GLU A 128 -10.39 -23.95 -7.60
N VAL A 129 -9.23 -24.59 -7.39
CA VAL A 129 -9.07 -26.03 -7.02
C VAL A 129 -7.56 -26.37 -7.00
N GLY A 130 -6.91 -26.44 -5.83
CA GLY A 130 -5.53 -26.96 -5.80
C GLY A 130 -4.75 -26.92 -4.48
N SER A 131 -5.14 -27.69 -3.46
CA SER A 131 -4.29 -27.84 -2.27
C SER A 131 -2.97 -28.56 -2.60
N GLY A 132 -1.87 -27.80 -2.74
CA GLY A 132 -0.51 -28.32 -2.90
C GLY A 132 0.53 -27.22 -2.67
N GLY A 133 1.27 -27.28 -1.57
CA GLY A 133 2.27 -26.26 -1.23
C GLY A 133 3.54 -26.32 -2.08
N GLN A 134 4.36 -25.27 -1.92
CA GLN A 134 5.69 -25.03 -2.52
C GLN A 134 5.72 -24.31 -3.88
N GLY A 135 5.55 -22.99 -3.84
CA GLY A 135 6.33 -21.99 -4.58
C GLY A 135 6.51 -22.13 -6.10
N GLY A 136 5.77 -21.31 -6.86
CA GLY A 136 6.08 -20.93 -8.25
C GLY A 136 4.95 -21.16 -9.26
N GLY A 137 4.60 -20.12 -10.04
CA GLY A 137 3.59 -20.12 -11.12
C GLY A 137 2.14 -20.06 -10.62
N GLY A 138 1.14 -19.53 -11.36
CA GLY A 138 1.08 -18.88 -12.68
C GLY A 138 -0.37 -18.40 -12.94
N TYR A 139 -1.02 -18.39 -14.12
CA TYR A 139 -0.64 -18.72 -15.52
C TYR A 139 -1.79 -18.23 -16.47
N LEU A 140 -1.61 -17.23 -17.35
CA LEU A 140 -2.40 -17.01 -18.59
C LEU A 140 -1.58 -16.16 -19.58
N GLY A 141 -1.25 -16.54 -20.81
CA GLY A 141 -1.31 -17.85 -21.48
C GLY A 141 -0.60 -17.77 -22.84
N ASP A 142 0.22 -18.77 -23.16
CA ASP A 142 1.09 -18.92 -24.35
C ASP A 142 2.17 -17.83 -24.60
N ASP A 143 3.39 -18.30 -24.94
CA ASP A 143 4.65 -17.58 -25.24
C ASP A 143 5.26 -16.60 -24.21
N ASP A 144 4.49 -15.99 -23.30
CA ASP A 144 5.01 -14.93 -22.39
C ASP A 144 5.64 -15.40 -21.07
N ASN A 145 5.50 -16.67 -20.67
CA ASN A 145 5.92 -17.19 -19.35
C ASN A 145 7.45 -17.32 -19.12
N THR A 146 8.25 -16.70 -19.98
CA THR A 146 9.72 -16.55 -19.86
C THR A 146 10.17 -15.09 -19.88
N LYS A 147 9.25 -14.15 -20.10
CA LYS A 147 9.56 -12.72 -20.19
C LYS A 147 9.57 -12.11 -18.79
N LEU A 148 10.65 -11.39 -18.50
CA LEU A 148 10.86 -10.69 -17.25
C LEU A 148 9.96 -9.45 -17.18
N THR A 149 9.28 -9.27 -16.05
CA THR A 149 8.39 -8.11 -15.84
C THR A 149 9.12 -6.88 -15.32
N ILE A 150 8.41 -5.75 -15.21
CA ILE A 150 8.97 -4.51 -14.66
C ILE A 150 9.11 -4.63 -13.13
N GLY A 151 8.18 -5.28 -12.44
CA GLY A 151 8.28 -5.61 -11.02
C GLY A 151 9.45 -6.54 -10.70
N GLU A 152 9.69 -7.57 -11.53
CA GLU A 152 10.87 -8.42 -11.40
C GLU A 152 12.18 -7.63 -11.62
N ALA A 153 12.19 -6.66 -12.54
CA ALA A 153 13.33 -5.77 -12.74
C ALA A 153 13.56 -4.82 -11.53
N LEU A 154 12.50 -4.35 -10.87
CA LEU A 154 12.59 -3.59 -9.63
C LEU A 154 13.13 -4.45 -8.47
N GLU A 155 12.68 -5.70 -8.33
CA GLU A 155 13.26 -6.64 -7.36
C GLU A 155 14.72 -7.00 -7.68
N ALA A 156 15.09 -7.12 -8.96
CA ALA A 156 16.48 -7.27 -9.37
C ALA A 156 17.32 -6.04 -8.98
N THR A 157 16.76 -4.84 -9.05
CA THR A 157 17.38 -3.60 -8.55
C THR A 157 17.59 -3.66 -7.02
N ALA A 158 16.61 -4.17 -6.27
CA ALA A 158 16.74 -4.44 -4.83
C ALA A 158 17.90 -5.42 -4.54
N ARG A 159 18.10 -6.44 -5.37
CA ARG A 159 19.20 -7.40 -5.20
C ARG A 159 20.57 -6.83 -5.62
N ALA A 160 20.61 -5.95 -6.61
CA ALA A 160 21.84 -5.37 -7.16
C ALA A 160 22.40 -4.24 -6.28
N ILE A 161 21.55 -3.27 -5.89
CA ILE A 161 21.96 -2.05 -5.16
C ILE A 161 21.10 -1.78 -3.92
N GLY A 162 20.37 -2.77 -3.41
CA GLY A 162 19.43 -2.61 -2.29
C GLY A 162 19.99 -2.05 -0.98
N ASN A 163 21.31 -2.05 -0.80
CA ASN A 163 21.95 -1.43 0.36
C ASN A 163 22.09 0.10 0.25
N GLU A 164 21.88 0.66 -0.93
CA GLU A 164 22.04 2.09 -1.18
C GLU A 164 20.76 2.87 -0.84
N PRO A 165 20.89 4.13 -0.37
CA PRO A 165 19.74 4.97 -0.05
C PRO A 165 19.04 5.46 -1.32
N ILE A 166 17.71 5.49 -1.26
CA ILE A 166 16.86 6.07 -2.32
C ILE A 166 17.07 7.58 -2.38
N ASN A 167 17.30 8.10 -3.58
CA ASN A 167 17.38 9.52 -3.90
C ASN A 167 16.17 9.95 -4.77
N ALA A 168 16.08 11.24 -5.11
CA ALA A 168 14.97 11.77 -5.91
C ALA A 168 14.94 11.23 -7.36
N SER A 169 16.11 10.98 -7.96
CA SER A 169 16.26 10.35 -9.28
C SER A 169 15.75 8.90 -9.29
N ASP A 170 16.07 8.12 -8.24
CA ASP A 170 15.58 6.76 -8.08
C ASP A 170 14.05 6.74 -7.94
N ALA A 171 13.48 7.65 -7.13
CA ALA A 171 12.03 7.72 -6.91
C ALA A 171 11.25 8.11 -8.19
N GLU A 172 11.78 9.01 -9.01
CA GLU A 172 11.19 9.35 -10.31
C GLU A 172 11.28 8.17 -11.30
N ALA A 173 12.39 7.42 -11.32
CA ALA A 173 12.55 6.22 -12.13
C ALA A 173 11.59 5.09 -11.69
N ILE A 174 11.40 4.91 -10.38
CA ILE A 174 10.42 3.96 -9.82
C ILE A 174 8.99 4.38 -10.18
N ARG A 175 8.65 5.68 -10.11
CA ARG A 175 7.34 6.18 -10.54
C ARG A 175 7.09 5.95 -12.02
N ALA A 176 8.07 6.20 -12.87
CA ALA A 176 7.96 5.89 -14.29
C ALA A 176 7.71 4.38 -14.50
N ALA A 177 8.52 3.51 -13.88
CA ALA A 177 8.38 2.06 -13.99
C ALA A 177 7.00 1.55 -13.53
N GLU A 178 6.45 2.10 -12.44
CA GLU A 178 5.10 1.77 -11.97
C GLU A 178 4.01 2.26 -12.95
N THR A 179 4.18 3.47 -13.50
CA THR A 179 3.25 4.06 -14.48
C THR A 179 3.24 3.24 -15.77
N THR A 180 4.42 2.95 -16.34
CA THR A 180 4.56 2.17 -17.58
C THR A 180 4.08 0.74 -17.42
N ALA A 181 4.35 0.11 -16.27
CA ALA A 181 3.80 -1.21 -15.96
C ALA A 181 2.27 -1.19 -15.99
N SER A 182 1.66 -0.27 -15.25
CA SER A 182 0.19 -0.22 -15.12
C SER A 182 -0.57 0.08 -16.43
N GLY A 183 0.11 0.65 -17.43
CA GLY A 183 -0.49 1.11 -18.67
C GLY A 183 -1.53 2.23 -18.50
N ALA A 184 -1.63 2.82 -17.31
CA ALA A 184 -2.59 3.84 -16.94
C ALA A 184 -1.88 5.09 -16.40
N ASP A 185 -2.33 6.27 -16.83
CA ASP A 185 -1.87 7.58 -16.32
C ASP A 185 -2.47 7.89 -14.93
N VAL A 186 -2.54 6.88 -14.06
CA VAL A 186 -3.17 6.92 -12.75
C VAL A 186 -2.15 6.41 -11.73
N ALA A 187 -1.58 7.33 -10.95
CA ALA A 187 -0.72 6.98 -9.82
C ALA A 187 -1.48 6.06 -8.86
N ILE A 188 -0.85 4.95 -8.47
CA ILE A 188 -1.44 3.93 -7.57
C ILE A 188 -1.17 4.38 -6.12
N PRO A 189 -2.19 4.81 -5.35
CA PRO A 189 -1.98 5.30 -4.00
C PRO A 189 -1.46 4.19 -3.09
N GLY A 190 -0.36 4.44 -2.39
CA GLY A 190 0.32 3.43 -1.57
C GLY A 190 1.18 2.43 -2.36
N GLY A 191 1.38 2.67 -3.66
CA GLY A 191 2.26 1.88 -4.53
C GLY A 191 3.75 1.95 -4.16
N VAL A 192 4.55 1.27 -4.97
CA VAL A 192 6.02 1.27 -4.89
C VAL A 192 6.56 2.68 -5.15
N ALA A 193 5.94 3.46 -6.03
CA ALA A 193 6.32 4.84 -6.32
C ALA A 193 6.09 5.79 -5.14
N ASP A 194 4.92 5.71 -4.49
CA ASP A 194 4.61 6.51 -3.29
C ASP A 194 5.60 6.22 -2.15
N ALA A 195 5.90 4.94 -1.93
CA ALA A 195 6.90 4.51 -0.95
C ALA A 195 8.30 5.03 -1.31
N ALA A 196 8.69 5.05 -2.59
CA ALA A 196 9.96 5.60 -3.03
C ALA A 196 10.05 7.13 -2.88
N LEU A 197 8.97 7.87 -3.19
CA LEU A 197 8.89 9.32 -3.02
C LEU A 197 8.94 9.72 -1.54
N ALA A 198 8.25 8.98 -0.67
CA ALA A 198 8.33 9.13 0.78
C ALA A 198 9.75 8.84 1.30
N ALA A 199 10.38 7.76 0.81
CA ALA A 199 11.75 7.39 1.15
C ALA A 199 12.77 8.45 0.73
N ALA A 200 12.73 8.92 -0.52
CA ALA A 200 13.58 9.99 -1.03
C ALA A 200 13.42 11.27 -0.19
N SER A 201 12.18 11.65 0.11
CA SER A 201 11.86 12.81 0.94
C SER A 201 12.44 12.68 2.35
N ALA A 202 12.21 11.55 3.03
CA ALA A 202 12.76 11.28 4.37
C ALA A 202 14.29 11.29 4.38
N ASN A 203 14.92 10.74 3.34
CA ASN A 203 16.38 10.67 3.20
C ASN A 203 17.05 12.04 3.08
N THR A 204 16.33 13.10 2.68
CA THR A 204 16.88 14.47 2.70
C THR A 204 17.07 15.03 4.12
N TRP A 205 16.32 14.53 5.11
CA TRP A 205 16.39 14.95 6.51
C TRP A 205 17.20 13.99 7.39
N ALA A 206 17.51 12.79 6.89
CA ALA A 206 18.24 11.75 7.61
C ALA A 206 19.71 12.15 7.87
N THR A 207 20.09 12.29 9.14
CA THR A 207 21.44 12.75 9.56
C THR A 207 22.51 11.66 9.53
N THR A 208 22.15 10.38 9.30
CA THR A 208 23.09 9.25 9.22
C THR A 208 22.66 8.30 8.11
N ASP A 209 23.63 7.63 7.46
CA ASP A 209 23.32 6.66 6.39
C ASP A 209 22.60 5.41 6.89
N GLN A 210 22.66 5.12 8.20
CA GLN A 210 21.90 4.03 8.83
C GLN A 210 20.41 4.36 9.03
N ALA A 211 20.05 5.65 9.06
CA ALA A 211 18.67 6.11 9.19
C ALA A 211 17.99 6.37 7.84
N LYS A 212 18.71 6.17 6.73
CA LYS A 212 18.15 6.31 5.38
C LYS A 212 17.40 5.06 4.97
N ILE A 213 16.22 5.25 4.39
CA ILE A 213 15.43 4.19 3.74
C ILE A 213 16.14 3.80 2.45
N LYS A 214 16.36 2.50 2.27
CA LYS A 214 17.16 1.94 1.20
C LYS A 214 16.30 1.37 0.09
N ILE A 215 16.93 1.13 -1.05
CA ILE A 215 16.29 0.53 -2.23
C ILE A 215 15.67 -0.83 -1.89
N THR A 216 16.30 -1.64 -1.03
CA THR A 216 15.72 -2.93 -0.57
C THR A 216 14.44 -2.74 0.23
N ASP A 217 14.31 -1.67 1.03
CA ASP A 217 13.16 -1.50 1.92
C ASP A 217 11.86 -1.19 1.15
N VAL A 218 12.00 -0.67 -0.08
CA VAL A 218 10.87 -0.34 -0.97
C VAL A 218 10.65 -1.42 -2.03
N LEU A 219 11.71 -1.87 -2.71
CA LEU A 219 11.63 -2.70 -3.92
C LEU A 219 11.66 -4.22 -3.70
N SER A 220 11.87 -4.74 -2.48
CA SER A 220 12.02 -6.21 -2.27
C SER A 220 10.79 -7.04 -2.63
N ASN A 221 9.61 -6.42 -2.67
CA ASN A 221 8.32 -7.04 -3.01
C ASN A 221 7.62 -6.19 -4.07
N ALA A 222 8.33 -5.73 -5.10
CA ALA A 222 7.76 -4.86 -6.13
C ALA A 222 6.66 -5.61 -6.93
N THR A 223 6.89 -6.88 -7.27
CA THR A 223 5.93 -7.71 -8.02
C THR A 223 4.60 -7.88 -7.28
N GLU A 224 4.63 -8.04 -5.94
CA GLU A 224 3.42 -8.14 -5.11
C GLU A 224 2.64 -6.82 -5.00
N LYS A 225 3.30 -5.68 -5.24
CA LYS A 225 2.75 -4.33 -5.08
C LYS A 225 2.31 -3.70 -6.41
N MET A 226 2.55 -4.36 -7.55
CA MET A 226 2.26 -3.85 -8.89
C MET A 226 1.07 -4.60 -9.52
N PRO A 227 -0.17 -4.08 -9.43
CA PRO A 227 -1.39 -4.79 -9.84
C PRO A 227 -1.46 -5.25 -11.29
N ALA A 228 -0.72 -4.58 -12.15
CA ALA A 228 -0.77 -4.70 -13.59
C ALA A 228 0.66 -4.80 -14.13
N ASP A 229 1.52 -5.57 -13.44
CA ASP A 229 2.91 -5.74 -13.85
C ASP A 229 3.01 -6.44 -15.20
N LYS A 230 3.57 -5.75 -16.21
CA LYS A 230 3.66 -6.22 -17.59
C LYS A 230 5.08 -6.67 -17.94
N PRO A 231 5.26 -7.52 -18.97
CA PRO A 231 6.58 -7.81 -19.53
C PRO A 231 7.32 -6.51 -19.88
N ALA A 232 8.58 -6.40 -19.48
CA ALA A 232 9.38 -5.22 -19.79
C ALA A 232 9.66 -5.13 -21.30
N GLU A 233 9.48 -3.94 -21.87
CA GLU A 233 9.70 -3.59 -23.27
C GLU A 233 10.77 -2.48 -23.40
N PRO A 234 11.46 -2.34 -24.54
CA PRO A 234 12.46 -1.29 -24.75
C PRO A 234 11.93 0.13 -24.55
N GLU A 235 10.66 0.33 -24.88
CA GLU A 235 9.92 1.57 -24.70
C GLU A 235 9.83 1.94 -23.21
N ASP A 236 9.48 1.00 -22.33
CA ASP A 236 9.45 1.23 -20.88
C ASP A 236 10.83 1.65 -20.35
N ALA A 237 11.89 0.99 -20.83
CA ALA A 237 13.26 1.31 -20.44
C ALA A 237 13.68 2.74 -20.88
N ALA A 238 13.12 3.25 -21.97
CA ALA A 238 13.35 4.62 -22.43
C ALA A 238 12.56 5.65 -21.60
N GLU A 239 11.29 5.38 -21.28
CA GLU A 239 10.47 6.26 -20.44
C GLU A 239 11.03 6.37 -19.00
N VAL A 240 11.50 5.24 -18.44
CA VAL A 240 12.20 5.20 -17.15
C VAL A 240 13.54 5.96 -17.20
N PHE A 241 14.29 5.86 -18.31
CA PHE A 241 15.53 6.63 -18.52
C PHE A 241 15.28 8.14 -18.57
N ASP A 242 14.23 8.57 -19.28
CA ASP A 242 13.88 10.00 -19.40
C ASP A 242 13.41 10.57 -18.05
N ALA A 243 12.69 9.79 -17.25
CA ALA A 243 12.32 10.18 -15.88
C ALA A 243 13.52 10.28 -14.93
N GLU A 244 14.43 9.28 -14.95
CA GLU A 244 15.65 9.30 -14.13
C GLU A 244 16.55 10.50 -14.51
N THR A 245 16.76 10.73 -15.81
CA THR A 245 17.66 11.81 -16.28
C THR A 245 17.03 13.21 -16.25
N GLY A 246 15.70 13.31 -16.29
CA GLY A 246 14.96 14.58 -16.20
C GLY A 246 14.91 15.18 -14.79
N SER A 247 15.06 14.36 -13.74
CA SER A 247 14.96 14.78 -12.34
C SER A 247 16.11 15.70 -11.88
N GLU A 248 17.33 15.46 -12.36
CA GLU A 248 18.52 16.24 -11.97
C GLU A 248 19.19 17.00 -13.11
N LYS A 249 19.65 18.23 -12.83
CA LYS A 249 20.38 19.09 -13.78
C LYS A 249 21.71 18.50 -14.28
N HIS A 250 22.16 17.39 -13.71
CA HIS A 250 23.34 16.61 -14.11
C HIS A 250 23.00 15.12 -14.24
N GLY A 251 21.81 14.80 -14.77
CA GLY A 251 21.29 13.45 -14.97
C GLY A 251 22.34 12.42 -15.38
N LYS A 252 22.55 11.45 -14.48
CA LYS A 252 23.36 10.25 -14.69
C LYS A 252 22.55 9.09 -14.17
N THR A 253 22.31 8.11 -15.02
CA THR A 253 21.65 6.88 -14.61
C THR A 253 22.48 6.16 -13.55
N ARG A 254 21.81 5.59 -12.55
CA ARG A 254 22.46 4.84 -11.48
C ARG A 254 22.91 3.48 -12.02
N SER A 255 24.19 3.15 -11.85
CA SER A 255 24.73 1.86 -12.28
C SER A 255 24.07 0.72 -11.48
N GLY A 256 23.32 -0.14 -12.15
CA GLY A 256 22.52 -1.19 -11.50
C GLY A 256 21.20 -0.68 -10.88
N GLY A 257 20.79 0.55 -11.17
CA GLY A 257 19.50 1.12 -10.82
C GLY A 257 18.36 0.67 -11.74
N VAL A 258 17.17 1.21 -11.49
CA VAL A 258 15.90 0.81 -12.11
C VAL A 258 15.98 0.77 -13.63
N THR A 259 16.44 1.84 -14.26
CA THR A 259 16.62 1.94 -15.72
C THR A 259 17.48 0.81 -16.28
N ALA A 260 18.59 0.47 -15.59
CA ALA A 260 19.49 -0.59 -16.03
C ALA A 260 18.85 -1.98 -15.89
N ALA A 261 18.04 -2.20 -14.86
CA ALA A 261 17.33 -3.45 -14.66
C ALA A 261 16.19 -3.62 -15.68
N VAL A 262 15.35 -2.59 -15.90
CA VAL A 262 14.25 -2.62 -16.88
C VAL A 262 14.81 -2.80 -18.30
N ALA A 263 15.88 -2.10 -18.67
CA ALA A 263 16.56 -2.30 -19.95
C ALA A 263 17.16 -3.71 -20.11
N THR A 264 17.61 -4.33 -19.01
CA THR A 264 18.12 -5.72 -19.03
C THR A 264 16.98 -6.72 -19.19
N ALA A 265 15.86 -6.53 -18.50
CA ALA A 265 14.65 -7.34 -18.64
C ALA A 265 14.10 -7.25 -20.07
N ALA A 266 13.89 -6.03 -20.59
CA ALA A 266 13.43 -5.79 -21.95
C ALA A 266 14.33 -6.46 -23.01
N ARG A 267 15.65 -6.39 -22.83
CA ARG A 267 16.59 -7.06 -23.73
C ARG A 267 16.46 -8.59 -23.68
N ILE A 268 16.37 -9.17 -22.48
CA ILE A 268 16.17 -10.62 -22.33
C ILE A 268 14.85 -11.05 -23.00
N ASN A 269 13.81 -10.23 -22.90
CA ASN A 269 12.51 -10.49 -23.53
C ASN A 269 12.57 -10.46 -25.06
N GLN A 270 13.43 -9.60 -25.63
CA GLN A 270 13.72 -9.59 -27.08
C GLN A 270 14.57 -10.78 -27.53
N ASP A 271 15.54 -11.22 -26.73
CA ASP A 271 16.44 -12.33 -27.06
C ASP A 271 15.77 -13.73 -26.92
N VAL A 272 14.57 -13.80 -26.32
CA VAL A 272 13.78 -15.03 -26.06
C VAL A 272 12.64 -15.25 -27.07
N ASN A 273 12.44 -14.32 -28.01
CA ASN A 273 11.34 -14.27 -28.98
C ASN A 273 11.78 -14.47 -30.44
#